data_AF-A0A2E8YSS2-F1
#
_entry.id   AF-A0A2E8YSS2-F1
#
_cell.length_a   1.000
_cell.length_b   1.000
_cell.length_c   1.000
_cell.angle_alpha   90.00
_cell.angle_beta   90.00
_cell.angle_gamma   90.00
#
_symmetry.space_group_name_H-M   'P 1'
#
loop_
_entity.id
_entity.type
_entity.pdbx_description
1 polymer ?
#
loop_
_entity_poly.entity_id
_entity_poly.type
_entity_poly.pdbx_seq_one_letter_code
_entity_poly.pdbx_strand_id
1 'polypeptide(L)'
;MIRFVLNGKMHDTGNISPTMTLLDFIRSQTNLTGTKEGCAEGDCGACTVVRVRDNKFEAVNSCLLQLGQLSGFEIVTVEGLEKINDGRLIPIQKTMVEEGGTQCGFCTPGFVMALFALGQSGENINDDVIHDALAGNLCRCTGYKPIVESARKGCENRIDYKLAPMVLTPEKYEFNDQTFFLPKTLKDLASLRASLKDAMLLSGGTDLGLLVSKERIIPKTVISTAHVSELQEVKETKKELILGSAVSYTS
;
A
#
# COMPACT_ATOMS: atom_id res chain seq x y z
N MET A 1 13.23 -11.29 -10.84
CA MET A 1 12.00 -11.80 -10.20
C MET A 1 11.62 -10.83 -9.10
N ILE A 2 10.35 -10.40 -9.02
CA ILE A 2 9.91 -9.50 -7.95
C ILE A 2 9.61 -10.33 -6.69
N ARG A 3 10.17 -9.90 -5.56
CA ARG A 3 10.03 -10.55 -4.26
C ARG A 3 9.48 -9.58 -3.23
N PHE A 4 8.48 -10.04 -2.48
CA PHE A 4 7.87 -9.31 -1.38
C PHE A 4 7.22 -10.29 -0.40
N VAL A 5 6.77 -9.79 0.74
CA VAL A 5 6.01 -10.59 1.71
C VAL A 5 4.54 -10.23 1.65
N LEU A 6 3.66 -11.22 1.63
CA LEU A 6 2.22 -11.06 1.76
C LEU A 6 1.73 -11.89 2.95
N ASN A 7 1.16 -11.23 3.97
CA ASN A 7 0.64 -11.85 5.19
C ASN A 7 1.67 -12.81 5.84
N GLY A 8 2.92 -12.37 6.00
CA GLY A 8 4.02 -13.16 6.55
C GLY A 8 4.58 -14.28 5.65
N LYS A 9 4.02 -14.48 4.44
CA LYS A 9 4.52 -15.46 3.47
C LYS A 9 5.34 -14.77 2.38
N MET A 10 6.53 -15.31 2.08
CA MET A 10 7.34 -14.82 0.95
C MET A 10 6.69 -15.23 -0.37
N HIS A 11 6.58 -14.28 -1.29
CA HIS A 11 6.12 -14.50 -2.66
C HIS A 11 7.23 -14.14 -3.65
N ASP A 12 7.49 -15.08 -4.55
CA ASP A 12 8.35 -14.89 -5.72
C ASP A 12 7.47 -14.95 -6.97
N THR A 13 7.45 -13.86 -7.73
CA THR A 13 6.51 -13.65 -8.84
C THR A 13 7.16 -13.78 -10.21
N GLY A 14 8.23 -14.58 -10.31
CA GLY A 14 8.82 -14.94 -11.61
C GLY A 14 7.73 -15.42 -12.57
N ASN A 15 7.55 -14.72 -13.70
CA ASN A 15 6.51 -14.93 -14.73
C ASN A 15 5.20 -14.15 -14.53
N ILE A 16 5.21 -13.07 -13.75
CA ILE A 16 4.08 -12.13 -13.66
C ILE A 16 4.52 -10.76 -14.18
N SER A 17 3.60 -10.04 -14.83
CA SER A 17 3.81 -8.65 -15.24
C SER A 17 4.24 -7.78 -14.06
N PRO A 18 5.33 -6.99 -14.16
CA PRO A 18 5.73 -6.08 -13.10
C PRO A 18 4.70 -4.98 -12.83
N THR A 19 3.89 -4.66 -13.83
CA THR A 19 2.89 -3.60 -13.73
C THR A 19 1.52 -4.14 -13.37
N MET A 20 1.36 -5.45 -13.15
CA MET A 20 0.13 -6.01 -12.57
C MET A 20 -0.19 -5.27 -11.27
N THR A 21 -1.46 -4.90 -11.07
CA THR A 21 -1.87 -4.25 -9.83
C THR A 21 -1.75 -5.23 -8.67
N LEU A 22 -1.40 -4.74 -7.48
CA LEU A 22 -1.36 -5.56 -6.28
C LEU A 22 -2.73 -6.15 -5.98
N LEU A 23 -3.82 -5.43 -6.28
CA LEU A 23 -5.19 -5.93 -6.14
C LEU A 23 -5.44 -7.17 -7.02
N ASP A 24 -5.06 -7.12 -8.29
CA ASP A 24 -5.20 -8.25 -9.22
C ASP A 24 -4.39 -9.45 -8.75
N PHE A 25 -3.18 -9.21 -8.25
CA PHE A 25 -2.34 -10.27 -7.70
C PHE A 25 -2.98 -10.93 -6.47
N ILE A 26 -3.36 -10.14 -5.47
CA ILE A 26 -3.99 -10.62 -4.22
C ILE A 26 -5.20 -11.50 -4.57
N ARG A 27 -6.09 -11.01 -5.43
CA ARG A 27 -7.36 -11.69 -5.72
C ARG A 27 -7.17 -12.88 -6.65
N SER A 28 -6.46 -12.71 -7.76
CA SER A 28 -6.44 -13.70 -8.85
C SER A 28 -5.28 -14.70 -8.75
N GLN A 29 -4.17 -14.33 -8.12
CA GLN A 29 -3.00 -15.20 -7.98
C GLN A 29 -2.96 -15.91 -6.62
N THR A 30 -3.60 -15.34 -5.59
CA THR A 30 -3.58 -15.92 -4.23
C THR A 30 -4.94 -16.34 -3.69
N ASN A 31 -6.03 -16.03 -4.39
CA ASN A 31 -7.42 -16.27 -3.97
C ASN A 31 -7.79 -15.61 -2.62
N LEU A 32 -7.05 -14.58 -2.20
CA LEU A 32 -7.40 -13.74 -1.06
C LEU A 32 -8.41 -12.70 -1.55
N THR A 33 -9.69 -12.96 -1.30
CA THR A 33 -10.79 -12.19 -1.89
C THR A 33 -11.34 -11.10 -0.97
N GLY A 34 -10.80 -10.95 0.24
CA GLY A 34 -11.17 -9.97 1.25
C GLY A 34 -10.97 -8.54 0.77
N THR A 35 -9.81 -8.23 0.18
CA THR A 35 -9.57 -6.94 -0.48
C THR A 35 -10.45 -6.82 -1.75
N LYS A 36 -11.14 -5.68 -1.91
CA LYS A 36 -12.18 -5.50 -2.95
C LYS A 36 -11.77 -4.50 -4.02
N GLU A 37 -12.25 -4.72 -5.24
CA GLU A 37 -12.28 -3.71 -6.29
C GLU A 37 -13.59 -2.92 -6.20
N GLY A 38 -13.51 -1.60 -6.01
CA GLY A 38 -14.68 -0.71 -5.99
C GLY A 38 -14.68 0.27 -7.16
N CYS A 39 -13.67 1.13 -7.24
CA CYS A 39 -13.55 2.15 -8.30
C CYS A 39 -12.32 1.99 -9.23
N ALA A 40 -11.30 1.24 -8.80
CA ALA A 40 -10.02 1.05 -9.52
C ALA A 40 -9.23 2.34 -9.83
N GLU A 41 -9.49 3.43 -9.11
CA GLU A 41 -8.83 4.73 -9.33
C GLU A 41 -8.34 5.41 -8.03
N GLY A 42 -8.28 4.65 -6.93
CA GLY A 42 -7.79 5.14 -5.63
C GLY A 42 -8.83 5.85 -4.75
N ASP A 43 -10.00 6.18 -5.29
CA ASP A 43 -10.97 7.05 -4.61
C ASP A 43 -11.77 6.40 -3.46
N CYS A 44 -12.14 5.12 -3.57
CA CYS A 44 -13.11 4.51 -2.66
C CYS A 44 -12.53 3.80 -1.42
N GLY A 45 -11.23 3.50 -1.41
CA GLY A 45 -10.57 2.76 -0.31
C GLY A 45 -11.01 1.31 -0.10
N ALA A 46 -11.93 0.74 -0.90
CA ALA A 46 -12.34 -0.66 -0.74
C ALA A 46 -11.19 -1.67 -0.96
N CYS A 47 -10.14 -1.22 -1.65
CA CYS A 47 -8.93 -1.98 -1.94
C CYS A 47 -7.78 -1.71 -0.95
N THR A 48 -8.03 -1.01 0.16
CA THR A 48 -6.97 -0.67 1.12
C THR A 48 -6.32 -1.93 1.70
N VAL A 49 -4.99 -1.93 1.67
CA VAL A 49 -4.10 -2.89 2.33
C VAL A 49 -3.06 -2.09 3.10
N VAL A 50 -2.30 -2.74 3.98
CA VAL A 50 -1.23 -2.08 4.73
C VAL A 50 0.13 -2.50 4.19
N ARG A 51 0.93 -1.51 3.78
CA ARG A 51 2.33 -1.65 3.40
C ARG A 51 3.19 -1.36 4.62
N VAL A 52 4.14 -2.24 4.91
CA VAL A 52 5.01 -2.15 6.09
C VAL A 52 6.47 -2.14 5.68
N ARG A 53 7.22 -1.18 6.24
CA ARG A 53 8.69 -1.08 6.14
C ARG A 53 9.22 -0.40 7.41
N ASP A 54 10.27 -0.93 8.01
CA ASP A 54 10.93 -0.34 9.20
C ASP A 54 9.95 0.00 10.34
N ASN A 55 8.99 -0.89 10.62
CA ASN A 55 7.88 -0.70 11.59
C ASN A 55 6.94 0.48 11.29
N LYS A 56 7.00 1.08 10.09
CA LYS A 56 6.02 2.05 9.62
C LYS A 56 4.89 1.31 8.88
N PHE A 57 3.65 1.56 9.29
CA PHE A 57 2.44 0.96 8.73
C PHE A 57 1.70 2.00 7.90
N GLU A 58 1.61 1.78 6.59
CA GLU A 58 1.00 2.74 5.67
C GLU A 58 -0.21 2.10 4.97
N ALA A 59 -1.39 2.70 5.14
CA ALA A 59 -2.56 2.32 4.36
C ALA A 59 -2.37 2.76 2.89
N VAL A 60 -2.51 1.83 1.95
CA VAL A 60 -2.31 2.08 0.52
C VAL A 60 -3.41 1.44 -0.35
N ASN A 61 -3.72 2.07 -1.47
CA ASN A 61 -4.67 1.53 -2.44
C ASN A 61 -4.00 0.47 -3.33
N SER A 62 -4.31 -0.81 -3.10
CA SER A 62 -3.74 -1.91 -3.88
C SER A 62 -4.14 -1.89 -5.37
N CYS A 63 -5.19 -1.17 -5.75
CA CYS A 63 -5.60 -1.03 -7.15
C CYS A 63 -4.67 -0.15 -8.01
N LEU A 64 -3.88 0.74 -7.40
CA LEU A 64 -2.93 1.61 -8.11
C LEU A 64 -1.47 1.15 -7.94
N LEU A 65 -1.18 0.45 -6.85
CA LEU A 65 0.15 -0.05 -6.54
C LEU A 65 0.49 -1.24 -7.46
N GLN A 66 1.63 -1.18 -8.13
CA GLN A 66 2.11 -2.21 -9.05
C GLN A 66 3.08 -3.18 -8.35
N LEU A 67 3.15 -4.43 -8.80
CA LEU A 67 4.03 -5.45 -8.21
C LEU A 67 5.50 -5.01 -8.15
N GLY A 68 6.00 -4.33 -9.18
CA GLY A 68 7.37 -3.84 -9.22
C GLY A 68 7.73 -2.86 -8.09
N GLN A 69 6.74 -2.24 -7.44
CA GLN A 69 6.94 -1.33 -6.30
C GLN A 69 7.05 -2.04 -4.95
N LEU A 70 6.88 -3.37 -4.89
CA LEU A 70 6.77 -4.11 -3.62
C LEU A 70 8.10 -4.61 -3.06
N SER A 71 9.20 -4.40 -3.79
CA SER A 71 10.53 -4.80 -3.33
C SER A 71 10.86 -4.17 -1.97
N GLY A 72 11.25 -5.01 -1.00
CA GLY A 72 11.58 -4.53 0.35
C GLY A 72 10.38 -4.09 1.18
N PHE A 73 9.15 -4.46 0.81
CA PHE A 73 7.96 -4.21 1.60
C PHE A 73 7.27 -5.51 2.02
N GLU A 74 6.61 -5.45 3.17
CA GLU A 74 5.59 -6.42 3.57
C GLU A 74 4.20 -5.86 3.31
N ILE A 75 3.31 -6.68 2.79
CA ILE A 75 1.90 -6.35 2.53
C ILE A 75 1.03 -7.17 3.48
N VAL A 76 0.14 -6.49 4.18
CA VAL A 76 -0.87 -7.06 5.06
C VAL A 76 -2.25 -6.78 4.47
N THR A 77 -3.02 -7.84 4.28
CA THR A 77 -4.42 -7.79 3.84
C THR A 77 -5.35 -8.10 5.00
N VAL A 78 -6.67 -7.98 4.81
CA VAL A 78 -7.66 -8.25 5.86
C VAL A 78 -7.59 -9.70 6.36
N GLU A 79 -7.29 -10.65 5.48
CA GLU A 79 -7.05 -12.06 5.83
C GLU A 79 -5.76 -12.27 6.63
N GLY A 80 -4.77 -11.39 6.44
CA GLY A 80 -3.52 -11.43 7.21
C GLY A 80 -3.72 -11.17 8.69
N LEU A 81 -4.77 -10.42 9.06
CA LEU A 81 -5.06 -10.04 10.44
C LEU A 81 -5.40 -11.23 11.34
N GLU A 82 -5.97 -12.29 10.78
CA GLU A 82 -6.34 -13.50 11.54
C GLU A 82 -5.12 -14.11 12.25
N LYS A 83 -3.97 -14.17 11.57
CA LYS A 83 -2.75 -14.76 12.13
C LYS A 83 -2.08 -13.88 13.18
N ILE A 84 -2.36 -12.58 13.19
CA ILE A 84 -1.73 -11.64 14.12
C ILE A 84 -2.24 -11.87 15.55
N ASN A 85 -3.48 -12.34 15.71
CA ASN A 85 -4.11 -12.52 17.03
C ASN A 85 -4.58 -13.98 17.27
N ASP A 86 -3.77 -14.95 16.85
CA ASP A 86 -4.01 -16.39 17.05
C ASP A 86 -5.39 -16.87 16.57
N GLY A 87 -5.83 -16.40 15.41
CA GLY A 87 -7.13 -16.75 14.83
C GLY A 87 -8.32 -15.95 15.39
N ARG A 88 -8.10 -15.02 16.31
CA ARG A 88 -9.14 -14.16 16.87
C ARG A 88 -9.22 -12.84 16.13
N LEU A 89 -10.39 -12.20 16.17
CA LEU A 89 -10.56 -10.84 15.69
C LEU A 89 -9.61 -9.89 16.42
N ILE A 90 -8.95 -9.02 15.68
CA ILE A 90 -8.19 -7.91 16.27
C ILE A 90 -9.15 -6.85 16.83
N PRO A 91 -8.70 -5.94 17.73
CA PRO A 91 -9.56 -4.95 18.36
C PRO A 91 -10.48 -4.19 17.39
N ILE A 92 -9.94 -3.67 16.28
CA ILE A 92 -10.76 -2.95 15.31
C ILE A 92 -11.81 -3.83 14.60
N GLN A 93 -11.48 -5.10 14.29
CA GLN A 93 -12.47 -6.00 13.70
C GLN A 93 -13.61 -6.29 14.70
N LYS A 94 -13.28 -6.45 15.98
CA LYS A 94 -14.25 -6.68 17.05
C LYS A 94 -15.17 -5.47 17.23
N THR A 95 -14.63 -4.26 17.33
CA THR A 95 -15.44 -3.05 17.53
C THR A 95 -16.27 -2.69 16.29
N MET A 96 -15.83 -3.04 15.08
CA MET A 96 -16.65 -2.91 13.86
C MET A 96 -17.91 -3.78 13.91
N VAL A 97 -17.86 -4.94 14.55
CA VAL A 97 -19.03 -5.79 14.77
C VAL A 97 -19.92 -5.23 15.89
N GLU A 98 -19.32 -4.89 17.02
CA GLU A 98 -20.05 -4.45 18.23
C GLU A 98 -20.80 -3.12 18.04
N GLU A 99 -20.21 -2.16 17.32
CA GLU A 99 -20.83 -0.84 17.09
C GLU A 99 -21.74 -0.80 15.86
N GLY A 100 -21.90 -1.91 15.13
CA GLY A 100 -22.65 -1.93 13.87
C GLY A 100 -21.97 -1.15 12.74
N GLY A 101 -20.63 -1.13 12.72
CA GLY A 101 -19.81 -0.48 11.69
C GLY A 101 -19.88 -1.15 10.31
N THR A 102 -20.72 -2.17 10.14
CA THR A 102 -20.88 -2.92 8.89
C THR A 102 -22.35 -3.16 8.56
N GLN A 103 -22.72 -3.07 7.29
CA GLN A 103 -24.04 -3.45 6.76
C GLN A 103 -23.88 -4.38 5.56
N CYS A 104 -23.71 -3.85 4.34
CA CYS A 104 -23.48 -4.67 3.15
C CYS A 104 -22.13 -5.42 3.16
N GLY A 105 -21.19 -4.97 3.99
CA GLY A 105 -19.89 -5.60 4.20
C GLY A 105 -18.84 -5.32 3.13
N PHE A 106 -19.18 -4.68 2.00
CA PHE A 106 -18.27 -4.55 0.86
C PHE A 106 -17.07 -3.63 1.16
N CYS A 107 -17.31 -2.47 1.78
CA CYS A 107 -16.25 -1.52 2.14
C CYS A 107 -15.51 -1.90 3.43
N THR A 108 -16.07 -2.81 4.24
CA THR A 108 -15.59 -3.14 5.59
C THR A 108 -14.11 -3.56 5.60
N PRO A 109 -13.60 -4.40 4.69
CA PRO A 109 -12.18 -4.72 4.61
C PRO A 109 -11.29 -3.48 4.48
N GLY A 110 -11.66 -2.54 3.62
CA GLY A 110 -10.89 -1.32 3.40
C GLY A 110 -10.80 -0.44 4.65
N PHE A 111 -11.94 -0.25 5.33
CA PHE A 111 -12.00 0.47 6.62
C PHE A 111 -11.17 -0.21 7.71
N VAL A 112 -11.29 -1.54 7.84
CA VAL A 112 -10.51 -2.31 8.82
C VAL A 112 -9.01 -2.14 8.58
N MET A 113 -8.55 -2.17 7.32
CA MET A 113 -7.12 -2.01 7.02
C MET A 113 -6.62 -0.58 7.25
N ALA A 114 -7.40 0.44 6.91
CA ALA A 114 -7.06 1.84 7.20
C ALA A 114 -6.91 2.08 8.71
N LEU A 115 -7.88 1.60 9.49
CA LEU A 115 -7.89 1.74 10.94
C LEU A 115 -6.87 0.85 11.64
N PHE A 116 -6.52 -0.31 11.06
CA PHE A 116 -5.38 -1.10 11.52
C PHE A 116 -4.05 -0.33 11.35
N ALA A 117 -3.84 0.35 10.23
CA ALA A 117 -2.65 1.20 10.06
C ALA A 117 -2.63 2.35 11.09
N LEU A 118 -3.77 3.01 11.31
CA LEU A 118 -3.90 4.05 12.32
C LEU A 118 -3.59 3.51 13.73
N GLY A 119 -4.16 2.37 14.12
CA GLY A 119 -3.89 1.76 15.42
C GLY A 119 -2.40 1.43 15.63
N GLN A 120 -1.66 1.16 14.55
CA GLN A 120 -0.21 0.93 14.61
C GLN A 120 0.62 2.22 14.53
N SER A 121 0.06 3.35 14.07
CA SER A 121 0.80 4.62 13.93
C SER A 121 1.21 5.20 15.28
N GLY A 122 0.44 4.91 16.35
CA GLY A 122 0.60 5.46 17.71
C GLY A 122 0.46 6.97 17.81
N GLU A 123 -0.27 7.54 16.85
CA GLU A 123 -0.85 8.86 17.01
C GLU A 123 -1.85 8.88 18.16
N ASN A 124 -2.10 10.08 18.71
CA ASN A 124 -3.12 10.25 19.72
C ASN A 124 -4.51 10.13 19.07
N ILE A 125 -5.20 9.01 19.32
CA ILE A 125 -6.50 8.71 18.71
C ILE A 125 -7.54 9.76 19.16
N ASN A 126 -7.96 10.59 18.20
CA ASN A 126 -9.00 11.59 18.34
C ASN A 126 -9.78 11.73 17.03
N ASP A 127 -10.87 12.49 17.03
CA ASP A 127 -11.77 12.58 15.88
C ASP A 127 -11.09 13.12 14.62
N ASP A 128 -10.20 14.10 14.72
CA ASP A 128 -9.51 14.66 13.55
C ASP A 128 -8.60 13.61 12.90
N VAL A 129 -7.80 12.91 13.72
CA VAL A 129 -6.92 11.82 13.25
C VAL A 129 -7.73 10.66 12.66
N ILE A 130 -8.87 10.30 13.27
CA ILE A 130 -9.75 9.26 12.75
C ILE A 130 -10.34 9.69 11.40
N HIS A 131 -10.81 10.93 11.27
CA HIS A 131 -11.37 11.43 10.02
C HIS A 131 -10.33 11.47 8.91
N ASP A 132 -9.10 11.90 9.20
CA ASP A 132 -8.00 11.91 8.24
C ASP A 132 -7.65 10.49 7.77
N ALA A 133 -7.57 9.52 8.69
CA ALA A 133 -7.31 8.12 8.36
C ALA A 133 -8.42 7.49 7.51
N LEU A 134 -9.66 7.99 7.63
CA LEU A 134 -10.84 7.48 6.91
C LEU A 134 -11.19 8.27 5.66
N ALA A 135 -10.52 9.39 5.39
CA ALA A 135 -10.87 10.30 4.29
C ALA A 135 -10.85 9.62 2.91
N GLY A 136 -10.02 8.58 2.74
CA GLY A 136 -9.91 7.77 1.52
C GLY A 136 -10.83 6.55 1.46
N ASN A 137 -11.77 6.38 2.39
CA ASN A 137 -12.66 5.21 2.47
C ASN A 137 -14.13 5.62 2.36
N LEU A 138 -14.82 5.10 1.34
CA LEU A 138 -16.23 5.41 1.10
C LEU A 138 -17.15 4.29 1.59
N CYS A 139 -18.20 4.69 2.33
CA CYS A 139 -19.30 3.80 2.70
C CYS A 139 -20.64 4.40 2.26
N ARG A 140 -21.47 3.59 1.57
CA ARG A 140 -22.80 4.01 1.13
C ARG A 140 -23.94 3.60 2.07
N CYS A 141 -23.66 2.80 3.09
CA CYS A 141 -24.70 2.14 3.90
C CYS A 141 -24.75 2.65 5.34
N THR A 142 -23.61 2.78 6.02
CA THR A 142 -23.55 2.96 7.48
C THR A 142 -23.77 4.39 7.95
N GLY A 143 -23.58 5.38 7.08
CA GLY A 143 -23.57 6.80 7.48
C GLY A 143 -22.35 7.18 8.33
N TYR A 144 -21.27 6.39 8.31
CA TYR A 144 -19.96 6.60 8.94
C TYR A 144 -19.91 6.63 10.47
N LYS A 145 -20.90 7.20 11.16
CA LYS A 145 -20.93 7.31 12.62
C LYS A 145 -20.51 6.02 13.35
N PRO A 146 -21.10 4.84 13.09
CA PRO A 146 -20.70 3.63 13.81
C PRO A 146 -19.26 3.19 13.52
N ILE A 147 -18.71 3.50 12.34
CA ILE A 147 -17.30 3.20 12.00
C ILE A 147 -16.35 4.09 12.82
N VAL A 148 -16.69 5.37 12.98
CA VAL A 148 -15.93 6.30 13.83
C VAL A 148 -15.97 5.85 15.30
N GLU A 149 -17.13 5.39 15.80
CA GLU A 149 -17.20 4.80 17.15
C GLU A 149 -16.32 3.55 17.29
N SER A 150 -16.28 2.69 16.26
CA SER A 150 -15.39 1.52 16.24
C SER A 150 -13.92 1.92 16.28
N ALA A 151 -13.53 3.00 15.60
CA ALA A 151 -12.16 3.52 15.60
C ALA A 151 -11.75 4.03 16.98
N ARG A 152 -12.60 4.82 17.65
CA ARG A 152 -12.33 5.33 19.01
C ARG A 152 -12.02 4.20 20.00
N LYS A 153 -12.74 3.09 19.91
CA LYS A 153 -12.57 1.93 20.80
C LYS A 153 -11.49 0.95 20.34
N GLY A 154 -11.29 0.84 19.03
CA GLY A 154 -10.51 -0.23 18.40
C GLY A 154 -9.07 0.14 18.06
N CYS A 155 -8.74 1.44 18.00
CA CYS A 155 -7.41 1.92 17.60
C CYS A 155 -6.50 2.32 18.77
N GLU A 156 -6.97 2.31 20.03
CA GLU A 156 -6.17 2.77 21.18
C GLU A 156 -4.95 1.89 21.47
N ASN A 157 -5.02 0.59 21.17
CA ASN A 157 -3.98 -0.36 21.53
C ASN A 157 -3.27 -0.91 20.29
N ARG A 158 -1.98 -0.60 20.20
CA ARG A 158 -1.08 -1.22 19.23
C ARG A 158 -1.06 -2.73 19.43
N ILE A 159 -1.05 -3.46 18.33
CA ILE A 159 -0.90 -4.91 18.30
C ILE A 159 0.58 -5.22 18.14
N ASP A 160 1.09 -6.17 18.93
CA ASP A 160 2.44 -6.67 18.73
C ASP A 160 2.52 -7.34 17.35
N TYR A 161 3.28 -6.72 16.44
CA TYR A 161 3.39 -7.15 15.05
C TYR A 161 4.81 -7.60 14.77
N LYS A 162 4.96 -8.88 14.45
CA LYS A 162 6.26 -9.44 14.07
C LYS A 162 6.48 -9.30 12.57
N LEU A 163 7.37 -8.38 12.19
CA LEU A 163 7.79 -8.20 10.80
C LEU A 163 8.39 -9.49 10.22
N ALA A 164 8.00 -9.80 8.99
CA ALA A 164 8.70 -10.81 8.22
C ALA A 164 10.06 -10.29 7.73
N PRO A 165 11.06 -11.17 7.53
CA PRO A 165 12.32 -10.77 6.92
C PRO A 165 12.10 -10.15 5.53
N MET A 166 12.61 -8.94 5.34
CA MET A 166 12.54 -8.26 4.05
C MET A 166 13.39 -8.97 3.01
N VAL A 167 12.90 -9.00 1.77
CA VAL A 167 13.62 -9.54 0.62
C VAL A 167 13.63 -8.49 -0.48
N LEU A 168 14.82 -8.20 -1.00
CA LEU A 168 14.99 -7.26 -2.10
C LEU A 168 14.85 -7.97 -3.44
N THR A 169 14.21 -7.27 -4.37
CA THR A 169 14.17 -7.62 -5.79
C THR A 169 15.48 -7.21 -6.46
N PRO A 170 15.99 -7.97 -7.46
CA PRO A 170 17.12 -7.51 -8.29
C PRO A 170 16.84 -6.17 -8.96
N GLU A 171 17.87 -5.39 -9.29
CA GLU A 171 17.75 -4.02 -9.83
C GLU A 171 17.09 -3.93 -11.22
N LYS A 172 16.81 -5.07 -11.84
CA LYS A 172 16.09 -5.20 -13.09
C LYS A 172 15.20 -6.44 -13.06
N TYR A 173 13.99 -6.30 -13.57
CA TYR A 173 13.09 -7.42 -13.84
C TYR A 173 12.51 -7.31 -15.24
N GLU A 174 12.43 -8.44 -15.93
CA GLU A 174 11.93 -8.56 -17.29
C GLU A 174 10.83 -9.62 -17.34
N PHE A 175 9.77 -9.31 -18.08
CA PHE A 175 8.67 -10.22 -18.36
C PHE A 175 8.07 -9.87 -19.71
N ASN A 176 8.08 -10.81 -20.66
CA ASN A 176 7.70 -10.56 -22.05
C ASN A 176 8.43 -9.32 -22.62
N ASP A 177 7.69 -8.31 -23.07
CA ASP A 177 8.21 -7.04 -23.58
C ASP A 177 8.29 -5.93 -22.51
N GLN A 178 8.05 -6.27 -21.25
CA GLN A 178 8.15 -5.34 -20.13
C GLN A 178 9.49 -5.41 -19.42
N THR A 179 10.06 -4.25 -19.11
CA THR A 179 11.23 -4.10 -18.25
C THR A 179 10.93 -3.14 -17.11
N PHE A 180 11.23 -3.56 -15.88
CA PHE A 180 11.08 -2.75 -14.67
C PHE A 180 12.45 -2.60 -14.01
N PHE A 181 12.92 -1.36 -13.89
CA PHE A 181 14.20 -1.01 -13.27
C PHE A 181 14.00 -0.51 -11.85
N LEU A 182 14.87 -0.94 -10.94
CA LEU A 182 14.92 -0.51 -9.54
C LEU A 182 16.33 0.05 -9.22
N PRO A 183 16.71 1.22 -9.77
CA PRO A 183 17.97 1.85 -9.45
C PRO A 183 18.04 2.21 -7.96
N LYS A 184 19.25 2.14 -7.39
CA LYS A 184 19.51 2.48 -5.98
C LYS A 184 20.17 3.83 -5.78
N THR A 185 20.73 4.40 -6.85
CA THR A 185 21.45 5.68 -6.79
C THR A 185 20.87 6.66 -7.80
N LEU A 186 21.03 7.96 -7.52
CA LEU A 186 20.60 9.02 -8.44
C LEU A 186 21.35 8.93 -9.77
N LYS A 187 22.61 8.49 -9.74
CA LYS A 187 23.44 8.29 -10.93
C LYS A 187 22.87 7.22 -11.85
N ASP A 188 22.47 6.07 -11.31
CA ASP A 188 21.89 4.98 -12.09
C ASP A 188 20.52 5.38 -12.65
N LEU A 189 19.70 6.05 -11.84
CA LEU A 189 18.42 6.62 -12.27
C LEU A 189 18.61 7.59 -13.44
N ALA A 190 19.53 8.54 -13.33
CA ALA A 190 19.81 9.52 -14.38
C ALA A 190 20.32 8.86 -15.66
N SER A 191 21.17 7.83 -15.54
CA SER A 191 21.70 7.09 -16.69
C SER A 191 20.60 6.30 -17.43
N LEU A 192 19.70 5.64 -16.68
CA LEU A 192 18.53 4.98 -17.24
C LEU A 192 17.58 5.99 -17.90
N ARG A 193 17.31 7.12 -17.24
CA ARG A 193 16.42 8.15 -17.79
C ARG A 193 16.97 8.77 -19.08
N ALA A 194 18.29 8.96 -19.17
CA ALA A 194 18.95 9.49 -20.37
C ALA A 194 18.88 8.52 -21.56
N SER A 195 18.98 7.21 -21.28
CA SER A 195 18.96 6.15 -22.30
C SER A 195 17.54 5.71 -22.70
N LEU A 196 16.57 5.82 -21.80
CA LEU A 196 15.20 5.33 -21.97
C LEU A 196 14.20 6.49 -21.84
N LYS A 197 14.16 7.34 -22.88
CA LYS A 197 13.37 8.59 -22.87
C LYS A 197 11.87 8.38 -22.73
N ASP A 198 11.35 7.25 -23.21
CA ASP A 198 9.93 6.90 -23.15
C ASP A 198 9.56 6.07 -21.91
N ALA A 199 10.55 5.74 -21.06
CA ALA A 199 10.27 4.99 -19.85
C ALA A 199 9.47 5.80 -18.84
N MET A 200 8.47 5.14 -18.26
CA MET A 200 7.64 5.67 -17.19
C MET A 200 8.47 5.79 -15.90
N LEU A 201 8.57 6.99 -15.33
CA LEU A 201 9.17 7.19 -14.00
C LEU A 201 8.08 6.98 -12.94
N LEU A 202 8.25 5.95 -12.10
CA LEU A 202 7.23 5.54 -11.15
C LEU A 202 7.68 5.76 -9.70
N SER A 203 6.94 6.60 -8.98
CA SER A 203 7.09 6.82 -7.54
C SER A 203 5.92 6.18 -6.76
N GLY A 204 4.93 6.97 -6.33
CA GLY A 204 3.74 6.47 -5.63
C GLY A 204 2.73 5.74 -6.52
N GLY A 205 2.67 6.09 -7.81
CA GLY A 205 1.77 5.45 -8.79
C GLY A 205 0.32 5.93 -8.73
N THR A 206 0.01 6.99 -7.99
CA THR A 206 -1.34 7.55 -7.89
C THR A 206 -1.82 8.24 -9.17
N ASP A 207 -0.90 8.59 -10.06
CA ASP A 207 -1.13 9.12 -11.40
C ASP A 207 -0.98 8.03 -12.46
N LEU A 208 0.22 7.45 -12.56
CA LEU A 208 0.61 6.51 -13.61
C LEU A 208 0.06 5.10 -13.38
N GLY A 209 -0.39 4.77 -12.16
CA GLY A 209 -1.13 3.54 -11.88
C GLY A 209 -2.48 3.50 -12.60
N LEU A 210 -3.10 4.66 -12.85
CA LEU A 210 -4.36 4.76 -13.59
C LEU A 210 -4.24 4.26 -15.02
N LEU A 211 -3.06 4.39 -15.63
CA LEU A 211 -2.79 3.82 -16.95
C LEU A 211 -3.09 2.32 -16.96
N VAL A 212 -2.69 1.61 -15.91
CA VAL A 212 -2.91 0.17 -15.79
C VAL A 212 -4.33 -0.13 -15.32
N SER A 213 -4.76 0.49 -14.21
CA SER A 213 -5.99 0.10 -13.51
C SER A 213 -7.25 0.53 -14.25
N LYS A 214 -7.22 1.70 -14.90
CA LYS A 214 -8.38 2.32 -15.54
C LYS A 214 -8.26 2.34 -17.06
N GLU A 215 -7.15 2.84 -17.60
CA GLU A 215 -6.95 2.95 -19.05
C GLU A 215 -6.54 1.62 -19.72
N ARG A 216 -6.20 0.60 -18.91
CA ARG A 216 -5.77 -0.73 -19.36
C ARG A 216 -4.56 -0.69 -20.32
N ILE A 217 -3.72 0.32 -20.17
CA ILE A 217 -2.45 0.49 -20.85
C ILE A 217 -1.36 -0.19 -20.01
N ILE A 218 -0.60 -1.08 -20.65
CA ILE A 218 0.50 -1.82 -20.01
C ILE A 218 1.83 -1.12 -20.37
N PRO A 219 2.51 -0.45 -19.41
CA PRO A 219 3.78 0.20 -19.68
C PRO A 219 4.88 -0.83 -20.00
N LYS A 220 5.60 -0.63 -21.11
CA LYS A 220 6.70 -1.51 -21.52
C LYS A 220 7.98 -1.29 -20.74
N THR A 221 8.25 -0.05 -20.31
CA THR A 221 9.49 0.26 -19.58
C THR A 221 9.17 1.19 -18.43
N VAL A 222 9.54 0.75 -17.23
CA VAL A 222 9.30 1.48 -15.98
C VAL A 222 10.60 1.62 -15.23
N ILE A 223 10.86 2.80 -14.68
CA ILE A 223 12.00 3.08 -13.82
C ILE A 223 11.44 3.56 -12.47
N SER A 224 11.64 2.77 -11.43
CA SER A 224 11.18 3.09 -10.08
C SER A 224 12.12 4.08 -9.39
N THR A 225 11.55 5.02 -8.63
CA THR A 225 12.31 5.94 -7.76
C THR A 225 12.33 5.48 -6.30
N ALA A 226 11.61 4.39 -5.96
CA ALA A 226 11.33 3.98 -4.58
C ALA A 226 12.55 3.49 -3.77
N HIS A 227 13.71 3.30 -4.41
CA HIS A 227 14.94 2.87 -3.74
C HIS A 227 16.12 3.82 -3.97
N VAL A 228 15.88 5.01 -4.54
CA VAL A 228 16.91 6.04 -4.71
C VAL A 228 16.93 6.91 -3.47
N SER A 229 17.87 6.64 -2.56
CA SER A 229 17.97 7.30 -1.25
C SER A 229 17.94 8.82 -1.34
N GLU A 230 18.69 9.38 -2.30
CA GLU A 230 18.85 10.82 -2.49
C GLU A 230 17.54 11.53 -2.85
N LEU A 231 16.55 10.78 -3.39
CA LEU A 231 15.22 11.33 -3.70
C LEU A 231 14.24 11.23 -2.53
N GLN A 232 14.61 10.59 -1.43
CA GLN A 232 13.77 10.38 -0.25
C GLN A 232 14.17 11.26 0.94
N GLU A 233 15.19 12.10 0.77
CA GLU A 233 15.69 12.97 1.82
C GLU A 233 14.81 14.21 1.98
N VAL A 234 14.51 14.55 3.24
CA VAL A 234 14.02 15.86 3.66
C VAL A 234 15.14 16.53 4.44
N LYS A 235 15.61 17.68 3.94
CA LYS A 235 16.71 18.41 4.56
C LYS A 235 16.30 19.83 4.86
N GLU A 236 16.25 20.16 6.15
CA GLU A 236 16.06 21.52 6.61
C GLU A 236 17.40 22.18 6.92
N THR A 237 17.59 23.40 6.44
CA THR A 237 18.72 24.25 6.79
C THR A 237 18.19 25.57 7.34
N LYS A 238 19.09 26.44 7.82
CA LYS A 238 18.69 27.78 8.29
C LYS A 238 18.02 28.66 7.23
N LYS A 239 18.12 28.31 5.93
CA LYS A 239 17.68 29.16 4.81
C LYS A 239 16.63 28.51 3.91
N GLU A 240 16.56 27.19 3.90
CA GLU A 240 15.76 26.45 2.94
C GLU A 240 15.35 25.08 3.48
N LEU A 241 14.22 24.61 2.99
CA LEU A 241 13.73 23.24 3.13
C LEU A 241 13.86 22.58 1.76
N ILE A 242 14.63 21.49 1.70
CA ILE A 242 14.83 20.69 0.49
C ILE A 242 14.02 19.40 0.65
N LEU A 243 13.12 19.17 -0.29
CA LEU A 243 12.29 17.96 -0.35
C LEU A 243 12.70 17.12 -1.56
N GLY A 244 13.15 15.89 -1.31
CA GLY A 244 13.42 14.93 -2.36
C GLY A 244 12.15 14.60 -3.15
N SER A 245 12.26 14.41 -4.46
CA SER A 245 11.10 14.22 -5.35
C SER A 245 10.33 12.90 -5.14
N ALA A 246 10.86 11.97 -4.35
CA ALA A 246 10.22 10.69 -4.01
C ALA A 246 9.76 10.64 -2.55
N VAL A 247 9.81 11.76 -1.82
CA VAL A 247 9.21 11.91 -0.50
C VAL A 247 7.67 11.84 -0.63
N SER A 248 7.02 11.17 0.31
CA SER A 248 5.55 11.09 0.33
C SER A 248 4.94 12.37 0.89
N TYR A 249 3.70 12.71 0.53
CA TYR A 249 3.01 13.86 1.16
C TYR A 249 2.80 13.72 2.67
N THR A 250 2.92 12.50 3.20
CA THR A 250 2.78 12.15 4.63
C THR A 250 4.12 12.06 5.37
N SER A 251 5.23 12.46 4.73
CA SER A 251 6.59 12.36 5.29
C SER A 251 7.00 13.59 6.09
#